data_AF-A0A944RY81-F1
#
_entry.id   AF-A0A944RY81-F1
#
_cell.length_a   1.000
_cell.length_b   1.000
_cell.length_c   1.000
_cell.angle_alpha   90.00
_cell.angle_beta   90.00
_cell.angle_gamma   90.00
#
_symmetry.space_group_name_H-M   'P 1'
#
loop_
_entity.id
_entity.type
_entity.pdbx_description
1 polymer ?
#
loop_
_entity_poly.entity_id
_entity_poly.type
_entity_poly.pdbx_seq_one_letter_code
_entity_poly.pdbx_strand_id
1 'polypeptide(L)'
;MLDSGGGIAMAARGDAPAGVAAAGRAIDAAARICLLADRQPYPYGKWLLRAARDSRLGPAVTPVLDEIAATIGELSDPPEGVDFRVWTPIARLRQLRAILSSNLPAIGWAGPWVTDLGLNLPLVFRGA
;
A
#
# COMPACT_ATOMS: atom_id res chain seq x y z
N MET A 1 -16.37 8.20 -0.93
CA MET A 1 -15.31 7.29 -0.46
C MET A 1 -14.19 7.42 -1.48
N LEU A 2 -13.11 8.14 -1.16
CA LEU A 2 -12.02 8.36 -2.12
C LEU A 2 -11.19 7.07 -2.16
N ASP A 3 -11.35 6.31 -3.23
CA ASP A 3 -10.56 5.12 -3.53
C ASP A 3 -9.08 5.48 -3.57
N SER A 4 -8.24 4.72 -2.86
CA SER A 4 -6.80 4.94 -2.77
C SER A 4 -6.10 5.00 -4.14
N GLY A 5 -6.64 4.36 -5.18
CA GLY A 5 -6.10 4.50 -6.54
C GLY A 5 -6.46 5.79 -7.28
N GLY A 6 -7.44 6.56 -6.82
CA GLY A 6 -7.68 7.91 -7.32
C GLY A 6 -6.48 8.82 -7.00
N GLY A 7 -5.91 8.72 -5.80
CA GLY A 7 -4.79 9.58 -5.40
C GLY A 7 -3.48 9.31 -6.16
N ILE A 8 -3.15 8.03 -6.43
CA ILE A 8 -1.94 7.67 -7.19
C ILE A 8 -2.09 7.98 -8.68
N ALA A 9 -3.28 7.75 -9.25
CA ALA A 9 -3.58 8.21 -10.61
C ALA A 9 -3.55 9.75 -10.72
N MET A 10 -3.89 10.46 -9.65
CA MET A 10 -3.79 11.92 -9.62
C MET A 10 -2.34 12.40 -9.45
N ALA A 11 -1.47 11.71 -8.70
CA ALA A 11 -0.03 12.01 -8.72
C ALA A 11 0.61 11.81 -10.09
N ALA A 12 0.23 10.75 -10.82
CA ALA A 12 0.62 10.58 -12.22
C ALA A 12 0.08 11.68 -13.15
N ARG A 13 -0.93 12.47 -12.72
CA ARG A 13 -1.47 13.64 -13.43
C ARG A 13 -0.96 14.98 -12.87
N GLY A 14 0.07 14.97 -12.02
CA GLY A 14 0.68 16.17 -11.44
C GLY A 14 0.14 16.61 -10.08
N ASP A 15 -0.74 15.84 -9.43
CA ASP A 15 -1.19 16.08 -8.06
C ASP A 15 -0.42 15.18 -7.08
N ALA A 16 0.86 15.54 -6.90
CA ALA A 16 1.78 14.88 -5.97
C ALA A 16 1.20 14.71 -4.54
N PRO A 17 0.57 15.74 -3.92
CA PRO A 17 -0.05 15.60 -2.61
C PRO A 17 -1.06 14.45 -2.53
N ALA A 18 -1.89 14.26 -3.56
CA ALA A 18 -2.87 13.18 -3.60
C ALA A 18 -2.20 11.79 -3.66
N GLY A 19 -1.10 11.64 -4.39
CA GLY A 19 -0.34 10.40 -4.45
C GLY A 19 0.31 10.04 -3.12
N VAL A 20 0.97 11.01 -2.48
CA VAL A 20 1.57 10.83 -1.15
C VAL A 20 0.50 10.44 -0.13
N ALA A 21 -0.65 11.11 -0.14
CA ALA A 21 -1.76 10.79 0.75
C ALA A 21 -2.35 9.38 0.50
N ALA A 22 -2.38 8.93 -0.76
CA ALA A 22 -2.83 7.59 -1.10
C ALA A 22 -1.84 6.51 -0.66
N ALA A 23 -0.54 6.72 -0.88
CA ALA A 23 0.51 5.81 -0.42
C ALA A 23 0.54 5.72 1.12
N GLY A 24 0.39 6.85 1.83
CA GLY A 24 0.26 6.85 3.30
C GLY A 24 -0.95 6.05 3.80
N ARG A 25 -2.10 6.15 3.12
CA ARG A 25 -3.28 5.32 3.43
C ARG A 25 -3.06 3.84 3.18
N ALA A 26 -2.33 3.48 2.12
CA ALA A 26 -2.01 2.09 1.83
C ALA A 26 -1.06 1.50 2.88
N ILE A 27 -0.08 2.27 3.35
CA ILE A 27 0.82 1.89 4.45
C ILE A 27 0.01 1.65 5.74
N ASP A 28 -0.86 2.60 6.13
CA ASP A 28 -1.71 2.48 7.32
C ASP A 28 -2.64 1.26 7.23
N ALA A 29 -3.29 1.06 6.07
CA ALA A 29 -4.17 -0.08 5.84
C ALA A 29 -3.43 -1.42 5.94
N ALA A 30 -2.25 -1.54 5.32
CA ALA A 30 -1.44 -2.76 5.40
C ALA A 30 -1.00 -3.07 6.84
N ALA A 31 -0.57 -2.06 7.59
CA ALA A 31 -0.20 -2.23 8.99
C ALA A 31 -1.40 -2.68 9.86
N ARG A 32 -2.60 -2.15 9.60
CA ARG A 32 -3.83 -2.63 10.25
C ARG A 32 -4.19 -4.05 9.84
N ILE A 33 -4.01 -4.43 8.57
CA ILE A 33 -4.26 -5.81 8.10
C ILE A 33 -3.35 -6.79 8.86
N CYS A 34 -2.07 -6.46 9.04
CA CYS A 34 -1.13 -7.25 9.83
C CYS A 34 -1.63 -7.52 11.26
N LEU A 35 -2.15 -6.49 11.94
CA LEU A 35 -2.70 -6.64 13.30
C LEU A 35 -4.04 -7.37 13.33
N LEU A 36 -4.91 -7.07 12.37
CA LEU A 36 -6.21 -7.72 12.22
C LEU A 36 -6.03 -9.23 11.99
N ALA A 37 -5.05 -9.58 11.16
CA ALA A 37 -4.71 -10.96 10.86
C ALA A 37 -4.40 -11.78 12.14
N ASP A 38 -3.83 -11.12 13.14
CA ASP A 38 -3.48 -11.66 14.45
C ASP A 38 -4.55 -11.45 15.53
N ARG A 39 -5.71 -10.87 15.15
CA ARG A 39 -6.80 -10.50 16.06
C ARG A 39 -6.34 -9.57 17.19
N GLN A 40 -5.33 -8.75 16.91
CA GLN A 40 -4.80 -7.75 17.84
C GLN A 40 -5.57 -6.42 17.68
N PRO A 41 -5.81 -5.67 18.77
CA PRO A 41 -6.38 -4.33 18.67
C PRO A 41 -5.40 -3.36 17.98
N TYR A 42 -5.94 -2.30 17.37
CA TYR A 42 -5.12 -1.24 16.77
C TYR A 42 -4.58 -0.30 17.86
N PRO A 43 -3.26 -0.14 17.97
CA PRO A 43 -2.69 0.87 18.86
C PRO A 43 -2.83 2.26 18.25
N TYR A 44 -2.42 3.29 19.00
CA TYR A 44 -2.28 4.64 18.45
C TYR A 44 -1.39 4.66 17.21
N GLY A 45 -1.71 5.54 16.24
CA GLY A 45 -1.06 5.58 14.93
C GLY A 45 0.46 5.61 14.95
N LYS A 46 1.07 6.35 15.89
CA LYS A 46 2.55 6.40 16.04
C LYS A 46 3.21 5.05 16.37
N TRP A 47 2.43 4.09 16.89
CA TRP A 47 2.89 2.74 17.24
C TRP A 47 2.44 1.67 16.25
N LEU A 48 1.59 2.04 15.29
CA LEU A 48 0.96 1.09 14.37
C LEU A 48 1.97 0.29 13.56
N LEU A 49 2.97 0.97 12.96
CA LEU A 49 4.00 0.30 12.15
C LEU A 49 4.86 -0.66 12.97
N ARG A 50 5.21 -0.25 14.20
CA ARG A 50 5.97 -1.11 15.12
C ARG A 50 5.18 -2.36 15.49
N ALA A 51 3.92 -2.19 15.88
CA ALA A 51 3.07 -3.31 16.23
C ALA A 51 2.82 -4.24 15.02
N ALA A 52 2.66 -3.68 13.82
CA ALA A 52 2.51 -4.46 12.59
C ALA A 52 3.78 -5.27 12.27
N ARG A 53 4.98 -4.72 12.53
CA ARG A 53 6.25 -5.44 12.37
C ARG A 53 6.35 -6.68 13.26
N ASP A 54 5.79 -6.61 14.46
CA ASP A 54 5.81 -7.70 15.45
C ASP A 54 4.72 -8.77 15.19
N SER A 55 3.84 -8.57 14.20
CA SER A 55 2.79 -9.52 13.80
C SER A 55 3.33 -10.69 12.96
N ARG A 56 2.51 -11.73 12.76
CA ARG A 56 2.86 -12.88 11.89
C ARG A 56 3.15 -12.50 10.44
N LEU A 57 2.48 -11.47 9.90
CA LEU A 57 2.72 -10.97 8.54
C LEU A 57 3.82 -9.88 8.49
N GLY A 58 4.20 -9.33 9.65
CA GLY A 58 5.14 -8.23 9.78
C GLY A 58 6.47 -8.44 9.05
N PRO A 59 7.15 -9.58 9.21
CA PRO A 59 8.42 -9.85 8.53
C PRO A 59 8.33 -9.80 6.99
N ALA A 60 7.19 -10.18 6.42
CA ALA A 60 6.98 -10.15 4.96
C ALA A 60 6.57 -8.76 4.46
N VAL A 61 5.78 -8.03 5.25
CA VAL A 61 5.19 -6.75 4.84
C VAL A 61 6.12 -5.57 5.11
N THR A 62 6.79 -5.55 6.25
CA THR A 62 7.53 -4.38 6.73
C THR A 62 8.66 -3.92 5.80
N PRO A 63 9.48 -4.82 5.20
CA PRO A 63 10.50 -4.40 4.25
C PRO A 63 9.92 -3.58 3.09
N VAL A 64 8.75 -3.99 2.58
CA VAL A 64 8.08 -3.28 1.48
C VAL A 64 7.51 -1.94 1.94
N LEU A 65 6.99 -1.84 3.17
CA LEU A 65 6.55 -0.57 3.74
C LEU A 65 7.70 0.43 3.90
N ASP A 66 8.85 -0.05 4.39
CA ASP A 66 10.05 0.77 4.58
C ASP A 66 10.56 1.29 3.22
N GLU A 67 10.53 0.46 2.16
CA GLU A 67 10.87 0.87 0.80
C GLU A 67 9.89 1.88 0.19
N ILE A 68 8.58 1.73 0.40
CA ILE A 68 7.59 2.73 -0.05
C ILE A 68 7.85 4.06 0.65
N ALA A 69 8.11 4.05 1.96
CA ALA A 69 8.39 5.26 2.73
C ALA A 69 9.68 5.94 2.25
N ALA A 70 10.73 5.17 1.96
CA ALA A 70 12.00 5.69 1.46
C ALA A 70 11.88 6.31 0.05
N THR A 71 10.95 5.81 -0.78
CA THR A 71 10.79 6.22 -2.18
C THR A 71 9.56 7.10 -2.42
N ILE A 72 8.86 7.51 -1.35
CA ILE A 72 7.66 8.34 -1.42
C ILE A 72 7.92 9.69 -2.12
N GLY A 73 9.17 10.18 -2.07
CA GLY A 73 9.60 11.40 -2.74
C GLY A 73 9.45 11.34 -4.26
N GLU A 74 9.55 10.16 -4.87
CA GLU A 74 9.33 9.95 -6.31
C GLU A 74 7.87 10.27 -6.73
N LEU A 75 6.93 10.33 -5.79
CA LEU A 75 5.56 10.80 -6.10
C LEU A 75 5.46 12.32 -6.19
N SER A 76 6.40 13.03 -5.56
CA SER A 76 6.45 14.50 -5.56
C SER A 76 7.37 15.06 -6.62
N ASP A 77 8.44 14.35 -6.92
CA ASP A 77 9.41 14.66 -7.96
C ASP A 77 9.59 13.42 -8.84
N PRO A 78 8.69 13.22 -9.82
CA PRO A 78 8.69 12.00 -10.61
C PRO A 78 9.87 11.95 -11.58
N PRO A 79 10.51 10.78 -11.75
CA PRO A 79 11.62 10.64 -12.67
C PRO A 79 11.20 10.93 -14.11
N GLU A 80 11.94 11.81 -14.78
CA GLU A 80 11.64 12.24 -16.15
C GLU A 80 11.71 11.07 -17.14
N GLY A 81 10.74 11.00 -18.06
CA GLY A 81 10.71 10.01 -19.14
C GLY A 81 10.40 8.57 -18.70
N VAL A 82 10.04 8.36 -17.43
CA VAL A 82 9.75 7.04 -16.86
C VAL A 82 8.24 6.85 -16.70
N ASP A 83 7.69 5.75 -17.23
CA ASP A 83 6.28 5.40 -17.05
C ASP A 83 5.96 5.24 -15.55
N PHE A 84 4.87 5.86 -15.10
CA PHE A 84 4.45 5.82 -13.70
C PHE A 84 4.29 4.40 -13.13
N ARG A 85 3.97 3.41 -13.97
CA ARG A 85 3.84 2.01 -13.55
C ARG A 85 5.14 1.39 -13.09
N VAL A 86 6.27 1.95 -13.51
CA VAL A 86 7.60 1.49 -13.10
C VAL A 86 8.22 2.38 -12.02
N TRP A 87 7.53 3.42 -11.55
CA TRP A 87 7.98 4.19 -10.37
C TRP A 87 8.04 3.28 -9.16
N THR A 88 9.10 3.42 -8.37
CA THR A 88 9.39 2.54 -7.25
C THR A 88 8.24 2.44 -6.24
N PRO A 89 7.64 3.54 -5.74
CA PRO A 89 6.56 3.44 -4.76
C PRO A 89 5.33 2.71 -5.32
N ILE A 90 5.04 2.85 -6.61
CA ILE A 90 3.91 2.18 -7.27
C ILE A 90 4.18 0.68 -7.41
N ALA A 91 5.39 0.31 -7.86
CA ALA A 91 5.81 -1.09 -7.94
C ALA A 91 5.75 -1.77 -6.56
N ARG A 92 6.21 -1.10 -5.51
CA ARG A 92 6.18 -1.62 -4.13
C ARG A 92 4.78 -1.73 -3.55
N LEU A 93 3.87 -0.79 -3.84
CA LEU A 93 2.47 -0.92 -3.45
C LEU A 93 1.78 -2.12 -4.11
N ARG A 94 2.13 -2.44 -5.36
CA ARG A 94 1.65 -3.67 -6.03
C ARG A 94 2.22 -4.91 -5.39
N GLN A 95 3.52 -4.91 -5.07
CA GLN A 95 4.18 -6.00 -4.36
C GLN A 95 3.54 -6.25 -2.99
N LEU A 96 3.25 -5.18 -2.25
CA LEU A 96 2.58 -5.23 -0.95
C LEU A 96 1.21 -5.92 -1.05
N ARG A 97 0.40 -5.56 -2.04
CA ARG A 97 -0.87 -6.23 -2.31
C ARG A 97 -0.67 -7.73 -2.59
N ALA A 98 0.31 -8.08 -3.41
CA ALA A 98 0.61 -9.47 -3.75
C ALA A 98 1.02 -10.28 -2.52
N ILE A 99 1.89 -9.73 -1.67
CA ILE A 99 2.32 -10.36 -0.41
C ILE A 99 1.12 -10.61 0.50
N LEU A 100 0.27 -9.61 0.72
CA LEU A 100 -0.89 -9.78 1.60
C LEU A 100 -1.89 -10.80 1.04
N SER A 101 -2.16 -10.74 -0.27
CA SER A 101 -3.11 -11.66 -0.93
C SER A 101 -2.63 -13.12 -0.90
N SER A 102 -1.32 -13.36 -0.94
CA SER A 102 -0.76 -14.71 -0.87
C SER A 102 -0.62 -15.26 0.55
N ASN A 103 -0.35 -14.40 1.53
CA ASN A 103 -0.09 -14.84 2.91
C ASN A 103 -1.35 -14.91 3.78
N LEU A 104 -2.36 -14.05 3.57
CA LEU A 104 -3.61 -14.08 4.35
C LEU A 104 -4.32 -15.44 4.30
N PRO A 105 -4.46 -16.11 3.13
CA PRO A 105 -5.04 -17.46 3.08
C PRO A 105 -4.27 -18.48 3.92
N ALA A 106 -2.94 -18.40 3.95
CA ALA A 106 -2.10 -19.33 4.69
C ALA A 106 -2.32 -19.26 6.22
N ILE A 107 -2.86 -18.15 6.71
CA ILE A 107 -3.17 -17.95 8.14
C ILE A 107 -4.68 -17.98 8.44
N GLY A 108 -5.47 -18.56 7.52
CA GLY A 108 -6.89 -18.86 7.73
C GLY A 108 -7.86 -17.75 7.32
N TRP A 109 -7.38 -16.71 6.65
CA TRP A 109 -8.23 -15.64 6.13
C TRP A 109 -8.62 -15.92 4.68
N ALA A 110 -9.90 -16.14 4.42
CA ALA A 110 -10.43 -16.43 3.09
C ALA A 110 -11.61 -15.51 2.75
N GLY A 111 -11.86 -15.36 1.44
CA GLY A 111 -13.00 -14.63 0.90
C GLY A 111 -12.60 -13.70 -0.25
N PRO A 112 -13.58 -13.24 -1.05
CA PRO A 112 -13.31 -12.38 -2.21
C PRO A 112 -12.53 -11.10 -1.87
N TRP A 113 -12.70 -10.58 -0.65
CA TRP A 113 -12.01 -9.39 -0.16
C TRP A 113 -10.51 -9.61 0.14
N VAL A 114 -10.07 -10.86 0.34
CA VAL A 114 -8.65 -11.20 0.54
C VAL A 114 -7.90 -11.18 -0.79
N THR A 115 -8.57 -11.61 -1.86
CA THR A 115 -8.06 -11.55 -3.24
C THR A 115 -8.24 -10.17 -3.87
N ASP A 116 -9.30 -9.47 -3.46
CA ASP A 116 -9.59 -8.10 -3.82
C ASP A 116 -9.37 -7.16 -2.64
N LEU A 117 -8.19 -7.27 -2.01
CA LEU A 117 -7.81 -6.34 -0.97
C LEU A 117 -7.95 -4.93 -1.54
N GLY A 118 -8.87 -4.19 -0.93
CA GLY A 118 -9.14 -2.76 -1.11
C GLY A 118 -7.95 -1.85 -0.79
N LEU A 119 -6.72 -2.35 -0.92
CA LEU A 119 -5.60 -1.62 -1.49
C LEU A 119 -5.86 -1.21 -2.95
N ASN A 120 -7.13 -1.22 -3.40
CA ASN A 120 -7.68 -0.78 -4.67
C ASN A 120 -6.83 0.34 -5.25
N LEU A 121 -5.92 -0.10 -6.10
CA LEU A 121 -5.22 0.64 -7.14
C LEU A 121 -6.03 0.40 -8.41
N PRO A 122 -7.15 1.09 -8.69
CA PRO A 122 -7.60 1.22 -10.07
C PRO A 122 -6.49 1.94 -10.84
N LEU A 123 -5.59 1.17 -11.45
CA LEU A 123 -4.78 1.58 -12.59
C LEU A 123 -5.70 1.72 -13.82
N VAL A 124 -6.81 2.44 -13.68
CA VAL A 124 -7.71 2.74 -14.80
C VAL A 124 -7.29 4.10 -15.32
N PHE A 125 -6.37 4.09 -16.29
CA PHE A 125 -6.22 5.20 -17.23
C PHE A 125 -6.88 4.79 -18.54
N ARG A 126 -7.99 5.45 -18.88
CA ARG A 126 -8.30 5.71 -20.28
C ARG A 126 -7.29 6.74 -20.76
N GLY A 127 -6.48 6.37 -21.74
CA GLY A 127 -5.60 7.29 -22.43
C GLY A 127 -6.41 8.39 -23.11
N ALA A 128 -5.92 9.61 -22.96
CA ALA A 128 -6.12 10.73 -23.87
C ALA A 128 -4.87 11.60 -23.74
#